data_AF-A0A164Y9S0-F1
#
_entry.id   AF-A0A164Y9S0-F1
#
_cell.length_a   1.000
_cell.length_b   1.000
_cell.length_c   1.000
_cell.angle_alpha   90.00
_cell.angle_beta   90.00
_cell.angle_gamma   90.00
#
_symmetry.space_group_name_H-M   'P 1'
#
loop_
_entity.id
_entity.type
_entity.pdbx_description
1 polymer ?
#
loop_
_entity_poly.entity_id
_entity_poly.type
_entity_poly.pdbx_seq_one_letter_code
_entity_poly.pdbx_strand_id
1 'polypeptide(L)'
;MLIYKAYKSKLSKINKLHCAIKSYSLDFIHGFAAGFKEPLKACCGYGGKYNYGDNFTCFGIETSKTINGKKIALKSCENPRERISWDGIHYSEAADKIVFDRISTGAFSDPPNTPPSMACHQRSSSKN
;
A
#
# COMPACT_ATOMS: atom_id res chain seq x y z
N MET A 1 25.15 -23.76 -16.10
CA MET A 1 24.98 -23.60 -14.64
C MET A 1 24.93 -22.14 -14.15
N LEU A 2 25.57 -21.18 -14.83
CA LEU A 2 25.58 -19.75 -14.44
C LEU A 2 24.22 -19.05 -14.64
N ILE A 3 23.50 -19.38 -15.72
CA ILE A 3 22.17 -18.84 -16.02
C ILE A 3 21.15 -19.20 -14.92
N TYR A 4 21.18 -20.44 -14.42
CA TYR A 4 20.30 -20.89 -13.34
C TYR A 4 20.59 -20.15 -12.02
N LYS A 5 21.86 -19.87 -11.70
CA LYS A 5 22.24 -19.08 -10.51
C LYS A 5 21.80 -17.62 -10.64
N ALA A 6 21.96 -17.01 -11.82
CA ALA A 6 21.49 -15.65 -12.10
C ALA A 6 19.95 -15.55 -12.03
N TYR A 7 19.26 -16.54 -12.59
CA TYR A 7 17.80 -16.65 -12.54
C TYR A 7 17.29 -16.81 -11.09
N LYS A 8 17.92 -17.69 -10.30
CA LYS A 8 17.60 -17.87 -8.87
C LYS A 8 17.90 -16.63 -8.03
N SER A 9 18.96 -15.88 -8.34
CA SER A 9 19.27 -14.59 -7.71
C SER A 9 18.20 -13.54 -8.03
N LYS A 10 17.78 -13.44 -9.29
CA LYS A 10 16.71 -12.52 -9.72
C LYS A 10 15.36 -12.88 -9.10
N LEU A 11 15.02 -14.17 -9.06
CA LEU A 11 13.86 -14.71 -8.34
C LEU A 11 13.94 -14.44 -6.84
N SER A 12 15.11 -14.55 -6.21
CA SER A 12 15.26 -14.24 -4.78
C SER A 12 15.02 -12.75 -4.48
N LYS A 13 15.46 -11.85 -5.38
CA LYS A 13 15.20 -10.41 -5.26
C LYS A 13 13.72 -10.08 -5.48
N ILE A 14 13.08 -10.73 -6.45
CA ILE A 14 11.65 -10.60 -6.73
C ILE A 14 10.83 -11.15 -5.55
N ASN A 15 11.20 -12.31 -5.00
CA ASN A 15 10.52 -12.93 -3.85
C ASN A 15 10.68 -12.10 -2.57
N LYS A 16 11.82 -11.42 -2.38
CA LYS A 16 12.00 -10.47 -1.26
C LYS A 16 11.10 -9.26 -1.39
N LEU A 17 10.94 -8.70 -2.59
CA LEU A 17 9.97 -7.63 -2.85
C LEU A 17 8.52 -8.11 -2.66
N HIS A 18 8.22 -9.34 -3.08
CA HIS A 18 6.89 -9.96 -2.95
C HIS A 18 6.56 -10.28 -1.47
N CYS A 19 7.53 -10.62 -0.63
CA CYS A 19 7.31 -10.81 0.82
C CYS A 19 7.04 -9.49 1.56
N ALA A 20 7.66 -8.37 1.14
CA ALA A 20 7.35 -7.05 1.69
C ALA A 20 5.91 -6.62 1.34
N ILE A 21 5.45 -6.95 0.12
CA ILE A 21 4.03 -6.89 -0.26
C ILE A 21 3.31 -8.18 0.16
N LYS A 22 3.62 -8.80 1.30
CA LYS A 22 2.71 -9.79 1.95
C LYS A 22 2.54 -9.53 3.45
N SER A 23 3.54 -8.92 4.09
CA SER A 23 3.45 -8.39 5.45
C SER A 23 2.51 -7.18 5.58
N TYR A 24 2.48 -6.31 4.56
CA TYR A 24 1.63 -5.11 4.46
C TYR A 24 0.14 -5.30 4.81
N SER A 25 -0.50 -6.37 4.37
CA SER A 25 -1.93 -6.62 4.61
C SER A 25 -2.22 -7.07 6.05
N LEU A 26 -1.26 -7.71 6.72
CA LEU A 26 -1.43 -8.31 8.05
C LEU A 26 -1.14 -7.31 9.17
N ASP A 27 -0.15 -6.42 8.99
CA ASP A 27 0.14 -5.36 9.96
C ASP A 27 -0.98 -4.31 10.01
N PHE A 28 -1.77 -4.23 8.93
CA PHE A 28 -2.95 -3.38 8.85
C PHE A 28 -4.00 -3.71 9.92
N ILE A 29 -4.17 -5.00 10.19
CA ILE A 29 -5.15 -5.54 11.15
C ILE A 29 -4.61 -5.47 12.59
N HIS A 30 -3.29 -5.47 12.80
CA HIS A 30 -2.67 -5.56 14.13
C HIS A 30 -2.26 -4.23 14.77
N GLY A 31 -2.54 -3.08 14.14
CA GLY A 31 -2.32 -1.78 14.81
C GLY A 31 -2.12 -0.57 13.88
N PHE A 32 -1.92 -0.78 12.58
CA PHE A 32 -1.74 0.32 11.62
C PHE A 32 -2.98 1.23 11.50
N ALA A 33 -4.17 0.71 11.79
CA ALA A 33 -5.40 1.49 11.83
C ALA A 33 -5.48 2.47 13.02
N ALA A 34 -4.62 2.32 14.04
CA ALA A 34 -4.60 3.20 15.20
C ALA A 34 -4.14 4.61 14.79
N GLY A 35 -5.09 5.54 14.71
CA GLY A 35 -4.87 6.93 14.25
C GLY A 35 -5.69 7.32 13.02
N PHE A 36 -6.31 6.35 12.33
CA PHE A 36 -7.21 6.61 11.22
C PHE A 36 -8.68 6.47 11.64
N LYS A 37 -9.54 7.32 11.08
CA LYS A 37 -10.99 7.25 11.28
C LYS A 37 -11.63 6.36 10.22
N GLU A 38 -12.63 5.58 10.62
CA GLU A 38 -13.39 4.69 9.73
C GLU A 38 -12.46 3.88 8.79
N PRO A 39 -11.56 3.03 9.33
CA PRO A 39 -10.45 2.42 8.59
C PRO A 39 -10.87 1.60 7.35
N LEU A 40 -12.10 1.11 7.34
CA LEU A 40 -12.67 0.32 6.24
C LEU A 40 -13.40 1.16 5.18
N LYS A 41 -13.53 2.48 5.37
CA LYS A 41 -14.35 3.34 4.50
C LYS A 41 -13.48 4.25 3.66
N ALA A 42 -13.65 4.18 2.34
CA ALA A 42 -12.95 5.01 1.38
C ALA A 42 -13.24 6.51 1.60
N CYS A 43 -12.24 7.35 1.39
CA CYS A 43 -12.39 8.80 1.47
C CYS A 43 -13.24 9.33 0.31
N CYS A 44 -12.87 8.96 -0.91
CA CYS A 44 -13.55 9.33 -2.14
C CYS A 44 -14.37 8.16 -2.65
N GLY A 45 -15.63 8.42 -2.97
CA GLY A 45 -16.50 7.41 -3.53
C GLY A 45 -17.97 7.79 -3.40
N TYR A 46 -18.84 6.83 -3.66
CA TYR A 46 -20.26 7.03 -3.48
C TYR A 46 -20.99 5.71 -3.20
N GLY A 47 -21.82 5.72 -2.16
CA GLY A 47 -22.70 4.61 -1.81
C GLY A 47 -21.98 3.38 -1.23
N GLY A 48 -22.77 2.36 -0.87
CA GLY A 48 -22.25 1.13 -0.27
C GLY A 48 -21.80 1.27 1.19
N LYS A 49 -21.58 0.14 1.86
CA LYS A 49 -21.19 0.09 3.29
C LYS A 49 -19.83 0.76 3.57
N TYR A 50 -18.94 0.75 2.58
CA TYR A 50 -17.55 1.21 2.71
C TYR A 50 -17.24 2.44 1.85
N ASN A 51 -18.26 3.17 1.39
CA ASN A 51 -18.12 4.26 0.42
C ASN A 51 -17.42 3.81 -0.88
N TYR A 52 -17.63 2.56 -1.26
CA TYR A 52 -17.05 1.90 -2.42
C TYR A 52 -18.15 1.13 -3.17
N GLY A 53 -18.11 1.19 -4.50
CA GLY A 53 -18.88 0.33 -5.37
C GLY A 53 -18.14 0.12 -6.68
N ASP A 54 -18.22 -1.09 -7.24
CA ASP A 54 -17.36 -1.58 -8.34
C ASP A 54 -17.34 -0.71 -9.60
N ASN A 55 -18.31 0.17 -9.77
CA ASN A 55 -18.41 1.06 -10.92
C ASN A 55 -18.22 2.55 -10.57
N PHE A 56 -17.67 2.88 -9.40
CA PHE A 56 -17.39 4.24 -8.98
C PHE A 56 -15.89 4.37 -8.70
N THR A 57 -15.17 4.98 -9.64
CA THR A 57 -13.75 5.25 -9.48
C THR A 57 -13.54 6.74 -9.25
N CYS A 58 -12.66 7.08 -8.30
CA CYS A 58 -12.24 8.46 -8.09
C CYS A 58 -10.98 8.82 -8.91
N PHE A 59 -10.79 8.13 -10.03
CA PHE A 59 -9.65 8.33 -10.92
C PHE A 59 -10.08 9.08 -12.18
N GLY A 60 -9.24 10.01 -12.66
CA GLY A 60 -9.44 10.74 -13.90
C GLY A 60 -10.36 11.97 -13.79
N ILE A 61 -10.96 12.37 -14.91
CA ILE A 61 -11.77 13.60 -15.03
C ILE A 61 -13.24 13.37 -14.62
N GLU A 62 -13.63 12.10 -14.42
CA GLU A 62 -14.99 11.72 -14.05
C GLU A 62 -15.26 12.02 -12.57
N THR A 63 -15.79 13.22 -12.31
CA THR A 63 -16.14 13.68 -10.96
C THR A 63 -17.59 13.35 -10.58
N SER A 64 -18.31 12.63 -11.44
CA SER A 64 -19.74 12.36 -11.23
C SER A 64 -20.25 11.20 -12.08
N LYS A 65 -21.29 10.52 -11.59
CA LYS A 65 -21.96 9.44 -12.31
C LYS A 65 -23.47 9.62 -12.32
N THR A 66 -24.12 9.23 -13.41
CA THR A 66 -25.59 9.22 -13.48
C THR A 66 -26.13 7.94 -12.87
N ILE A 67 -26.94 8.06 -11.83
CA ILE A 67 -27.66 6.96 -11.18
C ILE A 67 -29.14 7.30 -11.24
N ASN A 68 -29.96 6.42 -11.81
CA ASN A 68 -31.41 6.61 -11.96
C ASN A 68 -31.78 7.98 -12.58
N GLY A 69 -31.06 8.39 -13.62
CA GLY A 69 -31.28 9.69 -14.29
C GLY A 69 -30.73 10.92 -13.54
N LYS A 70 -30.20 10.76 -12.32
CA LYS A 70 -29.60 11.85 -11.53
C LYS A 70 -28.08 11.80 -11.58
N LYS A 71 -27.45 12.92 -11.94
CA LYS A 71 -26.00 13.10 -11.85
C LYS A 71 -25.59 13.25 -10.38
N ILE A 72 -24.77 12.33 -9.90
CA ILE A 72 -24.26 12.26 -8.55
C ILE A 72 -22.77 12.57 -8.59
N ALA A 73 -22.33 13.58 -7.85
CA ALA A 73 -20.91 13.86 -7.70
C ALA A 73 -20.24 12.81 -6.82
N LEU A 74 -19.10 12.30 -7.25
CA LEU A 74 -18.16 11.58 -6.39
C LEU A 74 -17.52 12.61 -5.47
N LYS A 75 -17.59 12.39 -4.15
CA LYS A 75 -17.06 13.34 -3.17
C LYS A 75 -15.96 12.69 -2.36
N SER A 76 -14.87 13.42 -2.20
CA SER A 76 -13.87 13.16 -1.16
C SER A 76 -14.48 13.44 0.22
N CYS A 77 -13.94 12.74 1.21
CA CYS A 77 -14.14 13.04 2.61
C CYS A 77 -13.49 14.40 2.96
N GLU A 78 -13.90 14.98 4.10
CA GLU A 78 -13.44 16.29 4.55
C GLU A 78 -11.93 16.34 4.83
N ASN A 79 -11.38 15.28 5.43
CA ASN A 79 -9.96 15.17 5.73
C ASN A 79 -9.38 13.85 5.20
N PRO A 80 -8.73 13.85 4.02
CA PRO A 80 -8.10 12.67 3.44
C PRO A 80 -6.99 12.06 4.30
N ARG A 81 -6.36 12.86 5.19
CA ARG A 81 -5.27 12.40 6.06
C ARG A 81 -5.73 11.44 7.16
N GLU A 82 -7.03 11.43 7.45
CA GLU A 82 -7.63 10.57 8.47
C GLU A 82 -8.16 9.26 7.89
N ARG A 83 -8.06 9.05 6.57
CA ARG A 83 -8.52 7.84 5.91
C ARG A 83 -7.37 6.97 5.48
N ILE A 84 -7.62 5.68 5.49
CA ILE A 84 -6.69 4.66 5.00
C ILE A 84 -6.82 4.50 3.51
N SER A 85 -8.05 4.31 3.05
CA SER A 85 -8.35 4.09 1.65
C SER A 85 -8.78 5.40 1.00
N TRP A 86 -8.18 5.70 -0.14
CA TRP A 86 -8.62 6.80 -0.99
C TRP A 86 -9.96 6.45 -1.63
N ASP A 87 -10.03 5.38 -2.43
CA ASP A 87 -11.18 5.07 -3.29
C ASP A 87 -11.67 3.62 -3.22
N GLY A 88 -11.23 2.88 -2.20
CA GLY A 88 -11.52 1.44 -2.04
C GLY A 88 -10.50 0.52 -2.71
N ILE A 89 -9.62 1.05 -3.57
CA ILE A 89 -8.57 0.30 -4.27
C ILE A 89 -7.18 0.82 -3.88
N HIS A 90 -7.04 2.15 -3.79
CA HIS A 90 -5.79 2.82 -3.44
C HIS A 90 -5.76 3.25 -1.97
N TYR A 91 -4.55 3.34 -1.43
CA TYR A 91 -4.32 4.00 -0.15
C TYR A 91 -4.40 5.52 -0.30
N SER A 92 -4.71 6.19 0.80
CA SER A 92 -4.53 7.63 0.90
C SER A 92 -3.03 7.96 0.97
N GLU A 93 -2.68 9.20 0.65
CA GLU A 93 -1.32 9.71 0.83
C GLU A 93 -0.79 9.52 2.26
N ALA A 94 -1.65 9.67 3.27
CA ALA A 94 -1.27 9.50 4.66
C ALA A 94 -0.93 8.04 4.99
N ALA A 95 -1.70 7.09 4.49
CA ALA A 95 -1.41 5.66 4.66
C ALA A 95 -0.13 5.28 3.89
N ASP A 96 0.01 5.74 2.63
CA ASP A 96 1.20 5.50 1.82
C ASP A 96 2.47 6.06 2.46
N LYS A 97 2.40 7.24 3.08
CA LYS A 97 3.55 7.81 3.81
C LYS A 97 4.02 6.87 4.92
N ILE A 98 3.10 6.33 5.73
CA ILE A 98 3.48 5.43 6.83
C ILE A 98 4.07 4.13 6.27
N VAL A 99 3.48 3.58 5.20
CA VAL A 99 4.02 2.38 4.52
C VAL A 99 5.44 2.66 4.02
N PHE A 100 5.65 3.81 3.36
CA PHE A 100 6.95 4.23 2.86
C PHE A 100 7.97 4.35 3.99
N ASP A 101 7.61 5.01 5.11
CA ASP A 101 8.49 5.17 6.26
C ASP A 101 8.96 3.81 6.79
N ARG A 102 8.05 2.82 6.92
CA ARG A 102 8.37 1.44 7.35
C ARG A 102 9.24 0.68 6.35
N ILE A 103 8.98 0.83 5.04
CA ILE A 103 9.82 0.24 4.00
C ILE A 103 11.23 0.85 4.07
N SER A 104 11.33 2.18 4.20
CA SER A 104 12.60 2.90 4.20
C SER A 104 13.51 2.50 5.37
N THR A 105 12.93 2.19 6.53
CA THR A 105 13.67 1.69 7.70
C THR A 105 13.99 0.20 7.63
N GLY A 106 13.45 -0.52 6.63
CA GLY A 106 13.56 -1.95 6.51
C GLY A 106 12.76 -2.73 7.55
N ALA A 107 11.69 -2.15 8.11
CA ALA A 107 10.82 -2.84 9.06
C ALA A 107 10.19 -4.10 8.44
N PHE A 108 9.94 -4.07 7.13
CA PHE A 108 9.43 -5.21 6.35
C PHE A 108 10.53 -6.02 5.65
N SER A 109 11.80 -5.72 5.91
CA SER A 109 12.92 -6.47 5.32
C SER A 109 13.19 -7.77 6.08
N ASP A 110 13.80 -8.73 5.38
CA ASP A 110 14.38 -9.93 5.98
C ASP A 110 15.90 -9.96 5.70
N PRO A 111 16.76 -9.78 6.73
CA PRO A 111 16.42 -9.64 8.15
C PRO A 111 15.80 -8.27 8.51
N PRO A 112 15.01 -8.18 9.61
CA PRO A 112 14.36 -6.94 10.03
C PRO A 112 15.35 -5.80 10.26
N ASN A 113 14.88 -4.56 10.04
CA ASN A 113 15.67 -3.34 10.15
C ASN A 113 16.87 -3.30 9.19
N THR A 114 16.72 -3.92 8.01
CA THR A 114 17.65 -3.75 6.90
C THR A 114 17.05 -2.80 5.87
N PRO A 115 17.30 -1.48 5.97
CA PRO A 115 16.91 -0.51 4.96
C PRO A 115 17.25 -0.95 3.54
N PRO A 116 16.43 -0.58 2.54
CA PRO A 116 16.70 -0.88 1.13
C PRO A 116 18.10 -0.42 0.68
N SER A 117 18.60 0.68 1.23
CA SER A 117 19.96 1.18 0.98
C SER A 117 21.07 0.20 1.41
N MET A 118 20.82 -0.62 2.44
CA MET A 118 21.78 -1.61 2.95
C MET A 118 21.54 -3.02 2.40
N ALA A 119 20.41 -3.27 1.72
CA ALA A 119 20.04 -4.61 1.24
C ALA A 119 20.99 -5.19 0.18
N CYS A 120 21.69 -4.34 -0.57
CA CYS A 120 22.63 -4.74 -1.62
C CYS A 120 24.10 -4.76 -1.17
N HIS A 121 24.42 -4.17 -0.01
CA HIS A 121 25.75 -4.22 0.56
C HIS A 121 25.91 -5.53 1.31
N GLN A 122 26.58 -6.51 0.70
CA GLN A 122 26.98 -7.69 1.44
C GLN A 122 27.85 -7.23 2.61
N ARG A 123 27.54 -7.66 3.85
CA ARG A 123 28.53 -7.63 4.92
C ARG A 123 29.76 -8.35 4.36
N SER A 124 30.83 -7.60 4.13
CA SER A 124 32.15 -8.19 3.95
C SER A 124 32.43 -8.95 5.24
N SER A 125 32.20 -10.26 5.23
CA SER A 125 32.60 -11.13 6.32
C SER A 125 34.11 -10.96 6.47
N SER A 126 34.53 -10.26 7.52
CA SER A 126 35.92 -10.31 7.97
C SER A 126 36.20 -11.77 8.31
N LYS A 127 36.81 -12.48 7.37
CA LYS A 127 37.45 -13.75 7.63
C LYS A 127 38.73 -13.42 8.39
N ASN A 128 38.70 -13.61 9.71
CA ASN A 128 39.91 -13.93 10.45
C ASN A 128 40.38 -15.32 10.06
#